data_AF-A0A158QPL1-F1
#
_entry.id   AF-A0A158QPL1-F1
#
_cell.length_a   1.000
_cell.length_b   1.000
_cell.length_c   1.000
_cell.angle_alpha   90.00
_cell.angle_beta   90.00
_cell.angle_gamma   90.00
#
_symmetry.space_group_name_H-M   'P 1'
#
loop_
_entity.id
_entity.type
_entity.pdbx_description
1 polymer ?
#
loop_
_entity_poly.entity_id
_entity_poly.type
_entity_poly.pdbx_seq_one_letter_code
_entity_poly.pdbx_strand_id
1 'polypeptide(L)'
;LENFLASVGVTGDSSDFFARLLNLLFVYSSWKFQSSFASAAEQAMMEKLGPTATPIWDTVSNMSWILLNTEPLLDFDRPTLHKIVPIGGLGEWNRTLNIRQRNVLVSFGSVATTSKMPKEMKQTVLNAIKSHPDITFIWKYDQLDDPAAAGVDNLILSKWTPQTDLLGISATFGKPLVAIPLFADQMRNAQLAEKFGFGEYRMAALRMKNLLKHRPFTPQEKLVKTVEIAAQFGDMPELKVSGRKLGFVVYYNLDLLAMLFAIFALMTVVPLYLLYRCTRRRSFDTKLKPQ
;
A
#
# COMPACT_ATOMS: atom_id res chain seq x y z
N LEU A 1 16.85 -2.92 7.30
CA LEU A 1 15.53 -3.39 6.80
C LEU A 1 14.37 -2.55 7.36
N GLU A 2 14.63 -1.34 7.91
CA GLU A 2 13.64 -0.57 8.69
C GLU A 2 12.75 0.38 7.86
N ASN A 3 13.03 0.54 6.56
CA ASN A 3 12.29 1.42 5.66
C ASN A 3 11.35 0.68 4.70
N PHE A 4 11.08 -0.61 4.95
CA PHE A 4 10.19 -1.41 4.11
C PHE A 4 8.74 -1.32 4.60
N LEU A 5 8.14 -0.13 4.48
CA LEU A 5 6.69 -0.03 4.44
C LEU A 5 6.24 -0.39 3.02
N ALA A 6 6.03 -1.68 2.82
CA ALA A 6 5.40 -2.26 1.65
C ALA A 6 4.00 -1.65 1.48
N SER A 7 3.91 -0.59 0.67
CA SER A 7 2.61 -0.15 0.11
C SER A 7 2.59 -0.25 -1.42
N VAL A 8 3.65 -0.79 -2.04
CA VAL A 8 3.81 -0.86 -3.51
C VAL A 8 4.51 -2.15 -3.97
N GLY A 9 4.83 -3.07 -3.04
CA GLY A 9 5.84 -4.12 -3.27
C GLY A 9 5.35 -5.47 -3.80
N VAL A 10 4.04 -5.67 -4.00
CA VAL A 10 3.50 -7.00 -4.35
C VAL A 10 2.79 -6.93 -5.69
N THR A 11 3.33 -7.66 -6.66
CA THR A 11 2.69 -7.86 -7.97
C THR A 11 1.75 -9.07 -7.99
N GLY A 12 1.83 -9.93 -6.96
CA GLY A 12 0.95 -11.05 -6.68
C GLY A 12 1.46 -11.93 -5.51
N ASP A 13 0.57 -12.72 -4.91
CA ASP A 13 0.80 -13.51 -3.68
C ASP A 13 1.33 -14.93 -3.92
N SER A 14 1.81 -15.24 -5.13
CA SER A 14 2.27 -16.60 -5.45
C SER A 14 3.63 -16.92 -4.82
N SER A 15 3.80 -18.17 -4.38
CA SER A 15 5.04 -18.67 -3.77
C SER A 15 6.14 -19.01 -4.80
N ASP A 16 5.89 -18.78 -6.09
CA ASP A 16 6.79 -19.15 -7.18
C ASP A 16 8.08 -18.35 -7.17
N PHE A 17 9.18 -19.00 -7.56
CA PHE A 17 10.50 -18.38 -7.57
C PHE A 17 10.54 -17.08 -8.39
N PHE A 18 9.98 -17.07 -9.59
CA PHE A 18 9.96 -15.89 -10.45
C PHE A 18 9.11 -14.75 -9.89
N ALA A 19 7.97 -15.07 -9.27
CA ALA A 19 7.14 -14.08 -8.59
C ALA A 19 7.90 -13.45 -7.41
N ARG A 20 8.61 -14.26 -6.62
CA ARG A 20 9.46 -13.78 -5.53
C ARG A 20 10.62 -12.91 -6.02
N LEU A 21 11.26 -13.26 -7.14
CA LEU A 21 12.32 -12.46 -7.75
C LEU A 21 11.80 -11.10 -8.23
N LEU A 22 10.66 -11.09 -8.93
CA LEU A 22 10.01 -9.86 -9.38
C LEU A 22 9.58 -9.00 -8.20
N ASN A 23 8.95 -9.59 -7.18
CA ASN A 23 8.59 -8.88 -5.95
C ASN A 23 9.84 -8.28 -5.28
N LEU A 24 10.99 -8.97 -5.25
CA LEU A 24 12.24 -8.41 -4.71
C LEU A 24 12.73 -7.20 -5.52
N LEU A 25 12.69 -7.26 -6.86
CA LEU A 25 13.04 -6.13 -7.72
C LEU A 25 12.07 -4.95 -7.53
N PHE A 26 10.77 -5.23 -7.43
CA PHE A 26 9.73 -4.22 -7.16
C PHE A 26 9.89 -3.59 -5.79
N VAL A 27 10.24 -4.37 -4.77
CA VAL A 27 10.52 -3.89 -3.42
C VAL A 27 11.73 -2.94 -3.44
N TYR A 28 12.80 -3.29 -4.17
CA TYR A 28 13.95 -2.40 -4.33
C TYR A 28 13.62 -1.12 -5.11
N SER A 29 12.90 -1.23 -6.23
CA SER A 29 12.51 -0.07 -7.05
C SER A 29 11.55 0.85 -6.29
N SER A 30 10.59 0.29 -5.56
CA SER A 30 9.67 1.01 -4.69
C SER A 30 10.41 1.73 -3.56
N TRP A 31 11.37 1.06 -2.91
CA TRP A 31 12.20 1.69 -1.89
C TRP A 31 13.00 2.87 -2.46
N LYS A 32 13.62 2.72 -3.64
CA LYS A 32 14.31 3.82 -4.32
C LYS A 32 13.36 4.97 -4.64
N PHE A 33 12.20 4.67 -5.20
CA PHE A 33 11.19 5.66 -5.55
C PHE A 33 10.71 6.44 -4.32
N GLN A 34 10.30 5.74 -3.25
CA GLN A 34 9.85 6.36 -2.01
C GLN A 34 10.96 7.17 -1.33
N SER A 35 12.19 6.68 -1.35
CA SER A 35 13.34 7.41 -0.79
C SER A 35 13.58 8.71 -1.55
N SER A 36 13.53 8.69 -2.88
CA SER A 36 13.67 9.91 -3.71
C SER A 36 12.55 10.92 -3.42
N PHE A 37 11.30 10.46 -3.30
CA PHE A 37 10.17 11.31 -2.93
C PHE A 37 10.32 11.90 -1.53
N ALA A 38 10.73 11.09 -0.55
CA ALA A 38 10.98 11.55 0.82
C ALA A 38 12.10 12.60 0.83
N SER A 39 13.20 12.38 0.11
CA SER A 39 14.28 13.36 0.01
C SER A 39 13.84 14.66 -0.66
N ALA A 40 13.02 14.60 -1.70
CA ALA A 40 12.47 15.80 -2.33
C ALA A 40 11.53 16.58 -1.37
N ALA A 41 10.70 15.87 -0.62
CA ALA A 41 9.82 16.46 0.38
C ALA A 41 10.62 17.05 1.56
N GLU A 42 11.69 16.39 2.02
CA GLU A 42 12.60 16.92 3.05
C GLU A 42 13.26 18.21 2.60
N GLN A 43 13.76 18.28 1.36
CA GLN A 43 14.33 19.51 0.80
C GLN A 43 13.30 20.66 0.79
N ALA A 44 12.07 20.38 0.36
CA ALA A 44 11.01 21.37 0.37
C ALA A 44 10.65 21.81 1.80
N MET A 45 10.64 20.89 2.78
CA MET A 45 10.42 21.23 4.19
C MET A 45 11.55 22.09 4.74
N MET A 46 12.81 21.76 4.45
CA MET A 46 13.97 22.56 4.86
C MET A 46 13.95 23.96 4.26
N GLU A 47 13.54 24.10 2.98
CA GLU A 47 13.41 25.42 2.33
C GLU A 47 12.34 26.29 3.02
N LYS A 48 11.20 25.70 3.41
CA LYS A 48 10.04 26.44 3.95
C LYS A 48 10.07 26.64 5.46
N LEU A 49 10.59 25.67 6.21
CA LEU A 49 10.59 25.64 7.68
C LEU A 49 11.98 25.94 8.26
N GLY A 50 13.01 26.02 7.42
CA GLY A 50 14.38 26.31 7.82
C GLY A 50 14.98 25.21 8.71
N PRO A 51 15.90 25.56 9.63
CA PRO A 51 16.64 24.59 10.45
C PRO A 51 15.79 23.84 11.48
N THR A 52 14.50 24.17 11.59
CA THR A 52 13.55 23.45 12.46
C THR A 52 12.93 22.22 11.81
N ALA A 53 13.17 22.02 10.50
CA ALA A 53 12.67 20.86 9.77
C ALA A 53 13.36 19.58 10.27
N THR A 54 12.56 18.63 10.76
CA THR A 54 13.01 17.28 11.10
C THR A 54 12.92 16.35 9.89
N PRO A 55 13.80 15.34 9.76
CA PRO A 55 13.67 14.32 8.73
C PRO A 55 12.28 13.68 8.73
N ILE A 56 11.75 13.34 7.55
CA ILE A 56 10.37 12.86 7.40
C ILE A 56 10.18 11.56 8.17
N TRP A 57 11.13 10.63 8.05
CA TRP A 57 11.05 9.35 8.72
C TRP A 57 11.19 9.46 10.25
N ASP A 58 11.93 10.46 10.73
CA ASP A 58 11.99 10.77 12.17
C ASP A 58 10.65 11.26 12.68
N THR A 59 10.03 12.16 11.92
CA THR A 59 8.73 12.74 12.23
C THR A 59 7.65 11.66 12.26
N VAL A 60 7.51 10.88 11.18
CA VAL A 60 6.50 9.80 11.05
C VAL A 60 6.67 8.74 12.15
N SER A 61 7.91 8.38 12.48
CA SER A 61 8.18 7.41 13.53
C SER A 61 7.78 7.91 14.92
N ASN A 62 7.95 9.21 15.17
CA ASN A 62 7.60 9.86 16.43
C ASN A 62 6.12 10.23 16.56
N MET A 63 5.31 10.08 15.51
CA MET A 63 3.86 10.31 15.59
C MET A 63 3.19 9.25 16.48
N SER A 64 2.32 9.72 17.37
CA SER A 64 1.49 8.90 18.25
C SER A 64 0.31 8.26 17.52
N TRP A 65 -0.24 8.93 16.50
CA TRP A 65 -1.30 8.42 15.64
C TRP A 65 -0.99 8.71 14.18
N ILE A 66 -1.29 7.75 13.31
CA ILE A 66 -1.16 7.91 11.86
C ILE A 66 -2.50 7.54 11.24
N LEU A 67 -3.20 8.54 10.73
CA LEU A 67 -4.46 8.36 10.03
C LEU A 67 -4.17 8.03 8.56
N LEU A 68 -4.65 6.88 8.09
CA LEU A 68 -4.47 6.45 6.71
C LEU A 68 -5.80 6.43 5.97
N ASN A 69 -5.85 7.09 4.82
CA ASN A 69 -7.01 7.01 3.91
C ASN A 69 -6.96 5.70 3.10
N THR A 70 -7.13 4.56 3.78
CA THR A 70 -7.19 3.22 3.18
C THR A 70 -8.30 2.39 3.83
N GLU A 71 -8.85 1.42 3.09
CA GLU A 71 -9.80 0.42 3.59
C GLU A 71 -9.07 -0.93 3.66
N PRO A 72 -8.76 -1.46 4.87
CA PRO A 72 -7.97 -2.66 5.05
C PRO A 72 -8.55 -3.89 4.36
N LEU A 73 -9.88 -3.97 4.21
CA LEU A 73 -10.50 -5.09 3.51
C LEU A 73 -10.29 -5.06 1.99
N LEU A 74 -9.86 -3.92 1.45
CA LEU A 74 -9.56 -3.72 0.03
C LEU A 74 -8.06 -3.58 -0.24
N ASP A 75 -7.24 -3.65 0.80
CA ASP A 75 -5.78 -3.51 0.74
C ASP A 75 -5.12 -4.89 0.88
N PHE A 76 -3.86 -5.00 0.46
CA PHE A 76 -3.09 -6.22 0.69
C PHE A 76 -2.81 -6.40 2.19
N ASP A 77 -2.71 -7.65 2.63
CA ASP A 77 -2.35 -7.97 3.99
C ASP A 77 -0.91 -7.51 4.27
N ARG A 78 -0.75 -6.75 5.36
CA ARG A 78 0.55 -6.23 5.78
C ARG A 78 0.62 -6.10 7.28
N PRO A 79 1.82 -6.28 7.88
CA PRO A 79 2.05 -5.90 9.26
C PRO A 79 1.69 -4.42 9.47
N THR A 80 0.92 -4.14 10.50
CA THR A 80 0.54 -2.77 10.88
C THR A 80 0.77 -2.55 12.36
N LEU A 81 0.87 -1.29 12.76
CA LEU A 81 0.95 -0.87 14.15
C LEU A 81 -0.42 -0.41 14.62
N HIS A 82 -0.70 -0.58 15.91
CA HIS A 82 -1.95 -0.13 16.52
C HIS A 82 -2.16 1.39 16.43
N LYS A 83 -1.08 2.17 16.30
CA LYS A 83 -1.13 3.62 16.05
C LYS A 83 -1.60 4.01 14.64
N ILE A 84 -1.63 3.06 13.72
CA ILE A 84 -2.07 3.29 12.35
C ILE A 84 -3.57 3.04 12.28
N VAL A 85 -4.35 4.09 12.06
CA VAL A 85 -5.81 4.02 12.03
C VAL A 85 -6.30 4.23 10.61
N PRO A 86 -6.83 3.19 9.95
CA PRO A 86 -7.41 3.31 8.63
C PRO A 86 -8.79 3.98 8.70
N ILE A 87 -8.92 5.09 7.99
CA ILE A 87 -10.09 5.95 7.87
C ILE A 87 -10.56 6.10 6.41
N GLY A 88 -10.29 5.11 5.55
CA GLY A 88 -10.77 5.10 4.17
C GLY A 88 -12.30 5.21 4.07
N GLY A 89 -12.84 5.82 3.02
CA GLY A 89 -14.28 5.94 2.81
C GLY A 89 -14.95 7.13 3.50
N LEU A 90 -14.20 8.16 3.87
CA LEU A 90 -14.76 9.40 4.45
C LEU A 90 -15.45 10.31 3.43
N GLY A 91 -15.25 10.09 2.13
CA GLY A 91 -15.88 10.90 1.09
C GLY A 91 -17.40 10.74 1.04
N GLU A 92 -18.15 11.83 1.25
CA GLU A 92 -19.62 11.83 1.17
C GLU A 92 -20.12 11.97 -0.28
N TRP A 93 -20.12 10.85 -1.01
CA TRP A 93 -20.62 10.80 -2.40
C TRP A 93 -22.07 10.31 -2.52
N ASN A 94 -22.72 9.98 -1.40
CA ASN A 94 -24.07 9.42 -1.40
C ASN A 94 -25.08 10.32 -2.10
N ARG A 95 -25.04 11.64 -1.86
CA ARG A 95 -25.95 12.58 -2.53
C ARG A 95 -25.79 12.51 -4.05
N THR A 96 -24.56 12.54 -4.53
CA THR A 96 -24.21 12.49 -5.96
C THR A 96 -24.58 11.15 -6.59
N LEU A 97 -24.27 10.05 -5.91
CA LEU A 97 -24.52 8.70 -6.39
C LEU A 97 -26.01 8.32 -6.35
N ASN A 98 -26.81 8.99 -5.51
CA ASN A 98 -28.25 8.74 -5.39
C ASN A 98 -29.11 9.63 -6.30
N ILE A 99 -28.52 10.54 -7.10
CA ILE A 99 -29.28 11.36 -8.07
C ILE A 99 -30.04 10.45 -9.05
N ARG A 100 -29.41 9.36 -9.48
CA ARG A 100 -29.99 8.37 -10.39
C ARG A 100 -29.62 6.95 -9.95
N GLN A 101 -30.37 5.96 -10.45
CA GLN A 101 -30.16 4.54 -10.12
C GLN A 101 -28.82 4.00 -10.65
N ARG A 102 -28.32 4.58 -11.75
CA ARG A 102 -27.12 4.12 -12.44
C ARG A 102 -26.08 5.22 -12.44
N ASN A 103 -24.83 4.84 -12.17
CA ASN A 103 -23.69 5.76 -12.09
C ASN A 103 -22.51 5.19 -12.87
N VAL A 104 -21.81 6.04 -13.61
CA VAL A 104 -20.58 5.72 -14.34
C VAL A 104 -19.48 6.70 -13.93
N LEU A 105 -18.32 6.18 -13.53
CA LEU A 105 -17.13 6.98 -13.27
C LEU A 105 -16.22 6.93 -14.50
N VAL A 106 -15.90 8.10 -15.05
CA VAL A 106 -14.93 8.27 -16.13
C VAL A 106 -13.66 8.89 -15.55
N SER A 107 -12.54 8.17 -15.65
CA SER A 107 -11.24 8.62 -15.14
C SER A 107 -10.12 8.07 -16.02
N PHE A 108 -9.23 8.98 -16.49
CA PHE A 108 -8.04 8.63 -17.27
C PHE A 108 -6.76 8.61 -16.40
N GLY A 109 -6.91 8.52 -15.07
CA GLY A 109 -5.79 8.51 -14.13
C GLY A 109 -5.29 9.90 -13.76
N SER A 110 -4.02 10.00 -13.37
CA SER A 110 -3.36 11.24 -12.94
C SER A 110 -2.44 11.85 -13.99
N VAL A 111 -2.00 11.06 -14.97
CA VAL A 111 -1.00 11.47 -15.97
C VAL A 111 -1.64 12.09 -17.20
N ALA A 112 -2.85 11.65 -17.58
CA ALA A 112 -3.56 12.17 -18.73
C ALA A 112 -4.40 13.40 -18.34
N THR A 113 -4.02 14.57 -18.86
CA THR A 113 -4.79 15.82 -18.73
C THR A 113 -6.01 15.77 -19.64
N THR A 114 -7.21 15.73 -19.07
CA THR A 114 -8.44 15.48 -19.86
C THR A 114 -8.92 16.74 -20.58
N SER A 115 -8.59 17.93 -20.09
CA SER A 115 -8.83 19.20 -20.81
C SER A 115 -8.15 19.26 -22.17
N LYS A 116 -6.96 18.65 -22.29
CA LYS A 116 -6.15 18.57 -23.51
C LYS A 116 -6.61 17.50 -24.51
N MET A 117 -7.68 16.76 -24.19
CA MET A 117 -8.24 15.77 -25.10
C MET A 117 -8.67 16.42 -26.42
N PRO A 118 -8.39 15.81 -27.59
CA PRO A 118 -8.84 16.32 -28.88
C PRO A 118 -10.34 16.61 -28.87
N LYS A 119 -10.73 17.73 -29.48
CA LYS A 119 -12.11 18.23 -29.44
C LYS A 119 -13.12 17.19 -29.92
N GLU A 120 -12.79 16.45 -30.97
CA GLU A 120 -13.62 15.38 -31.52
C GLU A 120 -13.87 14.26 -30.50
N MET A 121 -12.82 13.78 -29.83
CA MET A 121 -12.94 12.74 -28.80
C MET A 121 -13.75 13.24 -27.59
N LYS A 122 -13.50 14.48 -27.16
CA LYS A 122 -14.27 15.12 -26.08
C LYS A 122 -15.76 15.17 -26.43
N GLN A 123 -16.08 15.57 -27.66
CA GLN A 123 -17.46 15.64 -28.13
C GLN A 123 -18.11 14.26 -28.21
N THR A 124 -17.38 13.23 -28.65
CA THR A 124 -17.88 11.85 -28.69
C THR A 124 -18.23 11.35 -27.29
N VAL A 125 -17.38 11.58 -26.29
CA VAL A 125 -17.66 11.23 -24.89
C VAL A 125 -18.91 11.97 -24.39
N LEU A 126 -19.00 13.27 -24.64
CA LEU A 126 -20.15 14.07 -24.23
C LEU A 126 -21.46 13.64 -24.91
N ASN A 127 -21.41 13.28 -26.20
CA ASN A 127 -22.57 12.78 -26.93
C ASN A 127 -23.04 11.43 -26.36
N ALA A 128 -22.11 10.53 -26.02
CA ALA A 128 -22.43 9.26 -25.37
C ALA A 128 -23.03 9.46 -23.96
N ILE A 129 -22.55 10.45 -23.21
CA ILE A 129 -23.13 10.82 -21.92
C ILE A 129 -24.57 11.30 -22.13
N LYS A 130 -24.79 12.23 -23.06
CA LYS A 130 -26.13 12.79 -23.35
C LYS A 130 -27.13 11.73 -23.83
N SER A 131 -26.70 10.68 -24.53
CA SER A 131 -27.58 9.60 -24.98
C SER A 131 -28.08 8.69 -23.85
N HIS A 132 -27.58 8.85 -22.63
CA HIS A 132 -27.98 8.07 -21.45
C HIS A 132 -28.45 8.95 -20.28
N PRO A 133 -29.56 9.70 -20.44
CA PRO A 133 -30.00 10.70 -19.47
C PRO A 133 -30.39 10.12 -18.09
N ASP A 134 -30.64 8.80 -18.02
CA ASP A 134 -30.98 8.08 -16.80
C ASP A 134 -29.76 7.59 -15.99
N ILE A 135 -28.55 7.82 -16.51
CA ILE A 135 -27.27 7.49 -15.86
C ILE A 135 -26.58 8.77 -15.43
N THR A 136 -26.11 8.83 -14.18
CA THR A 136 -25.23 9.92 -13.71
C THR A 136 -23.78 9.59 -14.07
N PHE A 137 -23.15 10.45 -14.86
CA PHE A 137 -21.74 10.35 -15.21
C PHE A 137 -20.92 11.27 -14.31
N ILE A 138 -19.93 10.70 -13.61
CA ILE A 138 -18.93 11.45 -12.85
C ILE A 138 -17.66 11.41 -13.68
N TRP A 139 -17.25 12.57 -14.22
CA TRP A 139 -16.04 12.65 -15.02
C TRP A 139 -14.95 13.37 -14.24
N LYS A 140 -13.88 12.65 -13.93
CA LYS A 140 -12.66 13.24 -13.39
C LYS A 140 -12.05 14.14 -14.45
N TYR A 141 -12.13 15.45 -14.24
CA TYR A 141 -11.85 16.46 -15.25
C TYR A 141 -11.14 17.65 -14.62
N ASP A 142 -10.02 18.05 -15.22
CA ASP A 142 -9.13 19.06 -14.66
C ASP A 142 -9.63 20.51 -14.80
N GLN A 143 -10.55 20.77 -15.75
CA GLN A 143 -11.15 22.09 -16.00
C GLN A 143 -12.68 22.07 -15.90
N LEU A 144 -13.23 22.52 -14.75
CA LEU A 144 -14.66 22.39 -14.44
C LEU A 144 -15.57 23.36 -15.22
N ASP A 145 -14.99 24.42 -15.76
CA ASP A 145 -15.62 25.51 -16.51
C ASP A 145 -15.49 25.31 -18.03
N ASP A 146 -15.13 24.12 -18.50
CA ASP A 146 -14.99 23.84 -19.93
C ASP A 146 -16.33 24.05 -20.67
N PRO A 147 -16.41 25.01 -21.61
CA PRO A 147 -17.64 25.29 -22.35
C PRO A 147 -18.19 24.07 -23.11
N ALA A 148 -17.34 23.11 -23.49
CA ALA A 148 -17.77 21.91 -24.19
C ALA A 148 -18.70 21.04 -23.32
N ALA A 149 -18.51 21.04 -22.00
CA ALA A 149 -19.29 20.27 -21.05
C ALA A 149 -20.49 21.05 -20.48
N ALA A 150 -20.70 22.30 -20.90
CA ALA A 150 -21.83 23.11 -20.45
C ALA A 150 -23.17 22.51 -20.90
N GLY A 151 -24.17 22.55 -20.02
CA GLY A 151 -25.55 22.12 -20.33
C GLY A 151 -25.74 20.61 -20.46
N VAL A 152 -24.92 19.80 -19.76
CA VAL A 152 -25.10 18.33 -19.72
C VAL A 152 -25.65 17.91 -18.35
N ASP A 153 -26.97 17.74 -18.25
CA ASP A 153 -27.70 17.56 -16.98
C ASP A 153 -27.38 16.25 -16.23
N ASN A 154 -26.80 15.29 -16.93
CA ASN A 154 -26.42 13.99 -16.37
C ASN A 154 -24.90 13.84 -16.22
N LEU A 155 -24.14 14.94 -16.29
CA LEU A 155 -22.70 14.99 -16.11
C LEU A 155 -22.31 15.80 -14.87
N ILE A 156 -21.40 15.23 -14.08
CA ILE A 156 -20.78 15.88 -12.93
C ILE A 156 -19.29 15.88 -13.15
N LEU A 157 -18.72 17.07 -13.35
CA LEU A 157 -17.28 17.26 -13.45
C LEU A 157 -16.68 17.36 -12.04
N SER A 158 -15.58 16.67 -11.81
CA SER A 158 -14.81 16.83 -10.58
C SER A 158 -13.31 16.80 -10.85
N LYS A 159 -12.56 17.73 -10.27
CA LYS A 159 -11.08 17.72 -10.35
C LYS A 159 -10.49 16.51 -9.65
N TRP A 160 -11.16 16.05 -8.60
CA TRP A 160 -10.71 14.94 -7.79
C TRP A 160 -11.88 14.02 -7.44
N THR A 161 -11.61 12.73 -7.48
CA THR A 161 -12.56 11.70 -7.06
C THR A 161 -11.82 10.77 -6.11
N PRO A 162 -12.42 10.32 -4.99
CA PRO A 162 -11.83 9.31 -4.14
C PRO A 162 -11.96 7.98 -4.87
N GLN A 163 -11.07 7.75 -5.83
CA GLN A 163 -11.18 6.63 -6.76
C GLN A 163 -11.17 5.30 -6.00
N THR A 164 -10.42 5.16 -4.91
CA THR A 164 -10.46 3.98 -4.03
C THR A 164 -11.77 3.83 -3.27
N ASP A 165 -12.47 4.91 -2.91
CA ASP A 165 -13.75 4.83 -2.20
C ASP A 165 -14.90 4.57 -3.19
N LEU A 166 -14.90 5.26 -4.33
CA LEU A 166 -15.86 5.05 -5.42
C LEU A 166 -15.67 3.68 -6.08
N LEU A 167 -14.41 3.24 -6.24
CA LEU A 167 -14.08 1.90 -6.72
C LEU A 167 -14.11 0.85 -5.62
N GLY A 168 -13.99 1.19 -4.34
CA GLY A 168 -14.19 0.28 -3.22
C GLY A 168 -15.67 -0.04 -3.04
N ILE A 169 -16.52 0.97 -3.21
CA ILE A 169 -17.93 0.80 -3.54
C ILE A 169 -18.04 -0.08 -4.81
N SER A 170 -17.36 0.23 -5.91
CA SER A 170 -17.40 -0.60 -7.13
C SER A 170 -16.99 -2.08 -6.92
N ALA A 171 -15.98 -2.33 -6.10
CA ALA A 171 -15.46 -3.63 -5.71
C ALA A 171 -16.45 -4.34 -4.81
N THR A 172 -17.27 -3.64 -4.02
CA THR A 172 -18.44 -4.20 -3.30
C THR A 172 -19.68 -4.46 -4.16
N PHE A 173 -19.71 -3.96 -5.41
CA PHE A 173 -20.86 -4.13 -6.30
C PHE A 173 -20.56 -4.94 -7.58
N GLY A 174 -19.31 -5.38 -7.81
CA GLY A 174 -18.95 -6.24 -8.94
C GLY A 174 -19.33 -5.60 -10.28
N LYS A 175 -19.07 -4.30 -10.41
CA LYS A 175 -19.55 -3.51 -11.55
C LYS A 175 -18.69 -3.75 -12.79
N PRO A 176 -19.31 -3.76 -13.99
CA PRO A 176 -18.58 -3.87 -15.26
C PRO A 176 -17.63 -2.68 -15.43
N LEU A 177 -16.39 -2.98 -15.85
CA LEU A 177 -15.36 -2.01 -16.18
C LEU A 177 -15.30 -1.81 -17.70
N VAL A 178 -15.30 -0.57 -18.15
CA VAL A 178 -14.91 -0.21 -19.51
C VAL A 178 -13.50 0.37 -19.44
N ALA A 179 -12.53 -0.35 -20.01
CA ALA A 179 -11.14 0.08 -20.03
C ALA A 179 -10.82 0.80 -21.34
N ILE A 180 -10.31 2.02 -21.27
CA ILE A 180 -9.78 2.78 -22.41
C ILE A 180 -8.28 2.97 -22.16
N PRO A 181 -7.43 2.02 -22.60
CA PRO A 181 -6.00 2.09 -22.32
C PRO A 181 -5.34 3.21 -23.15
N LEU A 182 -4.49 3.99 -22.51
CA LEU A 182 -3.76 5.08 -23.19
C LEU A 182 -2.33 4.70 -23.55
N PHE A 183 -1.57 4.13 -22.60
CA PHE A 183 -0.17 3.73 -22.83
C PHE A 183 0.31 2.73 -21.77
N ALA A 184 1.49 2.15 -22.01
CA ALA A 184 2.18 1.21 -21.12
C ALA A 184 1.37 -0.05 -20.77
N ASP A 185 1.38 -0.45 -19.51
CA ASP A 185 0.80 -1.68 -19.00
C ASP A 185 -0.73 -1.71 -19.06
N GLN A 186 -1.39 -0.56 -19.25
CA GLN A 186 -2.84 -0.46 -19.33
C GLN A 186 -3.44 -1.28 -20.48
N MET A 187 -2.75 -1.39 -21.63
CA MET A 187 -3.23 -2.19 -22.77
C MET A 187 -3.31 -3.68 -22.41
N ARG A 188 -2.26 -4.20 -21.76
CA ARG A 188 -2.23 -5.58 -21.26
C ARG A 188 -3.30 -5.77 -20.17
N ASN A 189 -3.43 -4.83 -19.24
CA ASN A 189 -4.42 -4.93 -18.15
C ASN A 189 -5.86 -4.93 -18.68
N ALA A 190 -6.15 -4.14 -19.72
CA ALA A 190 -7.46 -4.12 -20.38
C ALA A 190 -7.79 -5.47 -21.04
N GLN A 191 -6.83 -6.07 -21.77
CA GLN A 191 -7.00 -7.39 -22.38
C GLN A 191 -7.16 -8.51 -21.34
N LEU A 192 -6.45 -8.44 -20.21
CA LEU A 192 -6.62 -9.40 -19.12
C LEU A 192 -8.01 -9.24 -18.49
N ALA A 193 -8.47 -8.01 -18.26
CA ALA A 193 -9.80 -7.71 -17.74
C ALA A 193 -10.92 -8.25 -18.65
N GLU A 194 -10.78 -8.09 -19.97
CA GLU A 194 -11.69 -8.67 -20.97
C GLU A 194 -11.65 -10.20 -20.95
N LYS A 195 -10.45 -10.80 -20.97
CA LYS A 195 -10.24 -12.25 -21.03
C LYS A 195 -10.82 -12.98 -19.82
N PHE A 196 -10.66 -12.43 -18.62
CA PHE A 196 -11.07 -13.14 -17.40
C PHE A 196 -12.54 -13.00 -17.07
N GLY A 197 -13.24 -12.00 -17.61
CA GLY A 197 -14.66 -11.76 -17.34
C GLY A 197 -14.93 -11.44 -15.86
N PHE A 198 -15.49 -10.28 -15.56
CA PHE A 198 -15.73 -9.83 -14.17
C PHE A 198 -16.80 -10.64 -13.38
N GLY A 199 -17.17 -11.85 -13.83
CA GLY A 199 -18.17 -12.71 -13.20
C GLY A 199 -17.79 -13.20 -11.79
N GLU A 200 -16.52 -13.58 -11.57
CA GLU A 200 -16.03 -14.02 -10.24
C GLU A 200 -16.01 -12.86 -9.22
N TYR A 201 -15.81 -11.64 -9.70
CA TYR A 201 -15.75 -10.44 -8.86
C TYR A 201 -17.09 -10.14 -8.19
N ARG A 202 -18.23 -10.58 -8.74
CA ARG A 202 -19.55 -10.27 -8.16
C ARG A 202 -19.77 -10.91 -6.79
N MET A 203 -19.31 -12.14 -6.57
CA MET A 203 -19.50 -12.82 -5.28
C MET A 203 -18.56 -12.27 -4.21
N ALA A 204 -17.29 -12.04 -4.57
CA ALA A 204 -16.34 -11.35 -3.71
C ALA A 204 -16.84 -9.95 -3.34
N ALA A 205 -17.44 -9.25 -4.30
CA ALA A 205 -18.05 -7.95 -4.12
C ALA A 205 -19.20 -7.95 -3.12
N LEU A 206 -20.18 -8.83 -3.31
CA LEU A 206 -21.32 -8.94 -2.40
C LEU A 206 -20.87 -9.31 -0.98
N ARG A 207 -19.88 -10.19 -0.84
CA ARG A 207 -19.26 -10.51 0.45
C ARG A 207 -18.64 -9.26 1.07
N MET A 208 -17.85 -8.52 0.31
CA MET A 208 -17.19 -7.30 0.78
C MET A 208 -18.21 -6.24 1.20
N LYS A 209 -19.30 -6.09 0.45
CA LYS A 209 -20.42 -5.19 0.79
C LYS A 209 -21.00 -5.52 2.14
N ASN A 210 -21.25 -6.81 2.38
CA ASN A 210 -21.79 -7.29 3.63
C ASN A 210 -20.81 -7.04 4.78
N LEU A 211 -19.51 -7.26 4.58
CA LEU A 211 -18.49 -6.96 5.59
C LEU A 211 -18.43 -5.47 5.93
N LEU A 212 -18.38 -4.58 4.94
CA LEU A 212 -18.36 -3.12 5.16
C LEU A 212 -19.64 -2.62 5.85
N LYS A 213 -20.80 -3.24 5.57
CA LYS A 213 -22.06 -2.90 6.23
C LYS A 213 -22.08 -3.28 7.72
N HIS A 214 -21.40 -4.36 8.09
CA HIS A 214 -21.37 -4.89 9.47
C HIS A 214 -20.06 -4.57 10.21
N ARG A 215 -19.27 -3.62 9.71
CA ARG A 215 -18.03 -3.22 10.40
C ARG A 215 -18.34 -2.66 11.79
N PRO A 216 -17.47 -2.87 12.79
CA PRO A 216 -17.72 -2.40 14.16
C PRO A 216 -17.77 -0.88 14.31
N PHE A 217 -17.00 -0.14 13.50
CA PHE A 217 -16.92 1.32 13.53
C PHE A 217 -16.89 1.89 12.12
N THR A 218 -17.61 2.98 11.90
CA THR A 218 -17.50 3.79 10.69
C THR A 218 -16.18 4.58 10.66
N PRO A 219 -15.65 4.95 9.47
CA PRO A 219 -14.48 5.80 9.30
C PRO A 219 -14.64 7.12 10.03
N GLN A 220 -15.85 7.69 10.02
CA GLN A 220 -16.20 8.90 10.75
C GLN A 220 -16.03 8.69 12.26
N GLU A 221 -16.60 7.63 12.83
CA GLU A 221 -16.45 7.31 14.25
C GLU A 221 -14.99 7.01 14.62
N LYS A 222 -14.26 6.26 13.79
CA LYS A 222 -12.82 5.99 14.00
C LYS A 222 -12.04 7.30 14.04
N LEU A 223 -12.28 8.20 13.08
CA LEU A 223 -11.64 9.50 13.03
C LEU A 223 -11.94 10.31 14.28
N VAL A 224 -13.22 10.50 14.62
CA VAL A 224 -13.64 11.30 15.77
C VAL A 224 -13.02 10.76 17.05
N LYS A 225 -13.18 9.46 17.34
CA LYS A 225 -12.63 8.86 18.57
C LYS A 225 -11.11 8.92 18.65
N THR A 226 -10.42 8.74 17.52
CA THR A 226 -8.95 8.84 17.49
C THR A 226 -8.51 10.27 17.78
N VAL A 227 -9.20 11.27 17.20
CA VAL A 227 -8.91 12.68 17.43
C VAL A 227 -9.25 13.08 18.87
N GLU A 228 -10.35 12.61 19.44
CA GLU A 228 -10.72 12.85 20.85
C GLU A 228 -9.65 12.32 21.80
N ILE A 229 -9.19 11.08 21.61
CA ILE A 229 -8.11 10.48 22.41
C ILE A 229 -6.80 11.27 22.22
N ALA A 230 -6.46 11.63 20.99
CA ALA A 230 -5.26 12.43 20.70
C ALA A 230 -5.34 13.82 21.36
N ALA A 231 -6.50 14.47 21.36
CA ALA A 231 -6.70 15.76 21.99
C ALA A 231 -6.65 15.67 23.52
N GLN A 232 -7.17 14.58 24.10
CA GLN A 232 -7.21 14.38 25.54
C GLN A 232 -5.83 14.06 26.13
N PHE A 233 -5.04 13.21 25.46
CA PHE A 233 -3.79 12.68 26.01
C PHE A 233 -2.53 13.22 25.34
N GLY A 234 -2.66 13.87 24.18
CA GLY A 234 -1.52 14.46 23.47
C GLY A 234 -0.54 13.42 22.95
N ASP A 235 0.75 13.60 23.27
CA ASP A 235 1.81 12.67 22.88
C ASP A 235 1.77 11.39 23.74
N MET A 236 1.71 10.23 23.10
CA MET A 236 1.58 8.92 23.73
C MET A 236 2.80 8.07 23.42
N PRO A 237 3.86 8.12 24.25
CA PRO A 237 5.08 7.35 24.03
C PRO A 237 4.84 5.84 24.00
N GLU A 238 3.75 5.35 24.61
CA GLU A 238 3.31 3.95 24.61
C GLU A 238 2.98 3.44 23.20
N LEU A 239 2.56 4.35 22.30
CA LEU A 239 2.23 4.02 20.92
C LEU A 239 3.48 3.98 20.01
N LYS A 240 4.63 4.42 20.52
CA LYS A 240 5.88 4.51 19.75
C LYS A 240 6.64 3.18 19.83
N VAL A 241 7.22 2.79 18.70
CA VAL A 241 7.96 1.52 18.59
C VAL A 241 9.28 1.61 19.38
N SER A 242 9.40 0.79 20.42
CA SER A 242 10.60 0.78 21.29
C SER A 242 11.86 0.27 20.58
N GLY A 243 11.71 -0.59 19.57
CA GLY A 243 12.83 -1.16 18.81
C GLY A 243 13.77 -0.12 18.20
N ARG A 244 13.27 1.08 17.89
CA ARG A 244 14.09 2.18 17.34
C ARG A 244 15.15 2.71 18.31
N LYS A 245 14.91 2.56 19.61
CA LYS A 245 15.85 3.00 20.65
C LYS A 245 16.98 1.98 20.86
N LEU A 246 16.88 0.80 20.25
CA LEU A 246 17.88 -0.24 20.38
C LEU A 246 19.08 0.04 19.48
N GLY A 247 20.28 -0.18 19.99
CA GLY A 247 21.48 -0.19 19.18
C GLY A 247 21.52 -1.39 18.23
N PHE A 248 22.30 -1.29 17.16
CA PHE A 248 22.42 -2.31 16.11
C PHE A 248 22.64 -3.74 16.65
N VAL A 249 23.52 -3.90 17.65
CA VAL A 249 23.84 -5.21 18.25
C VAL A 249 22.61 -5.85 18.90
N VAL A 250 21.90 -5.08 19.73
CA VAL A 250 20.71 -5.55 20.48
C VAL A 250 19.54 -5.77 19.53
N TYR A 251 19.35 -4.88 18.55
CA TYR A 251 18.26 -4.98 17.58
C TYR A 251 18.31 -6.30 16.79
N TYR A 252 19.51 -6.71 16.34
CA TYR A 252 19.72 -7.95 15.61
C TYR A 252 20.12 -9.13 16.51
N ASN A 253 20.14 -8.95 17.84
CA ASN A 253 20.57 -9.95 18.82
C ASN A 253 21.93 -10.60 18.48
N LEU A 254 22.88 -9.82 17.97
CA LEU A 254 24.16 -10.34 17.47
C LEU A 254 25.03 -10.93 18.59
N ASP A 255 24.91 -10.37 19.79
CA ASP A 255 25.51 -10.87 21.02
C ASP A 255 24.97 -12.27 21.40
N LEU A 256 23.65 -12.48 21.32
CA LEU A 256 23.03 -13.79 21.53
C LEU A 256 23.42 -14.80 20.45
N LEU A 257 23.46 -14.38 19.19
CA LEU A 257 23.91 -15.24 18.09
C LEU A 257 25.38 -15.65 18.24
N ALA A 258 26.24 -14.71 18.64
CA ALA A 258 27.65 -15.00 18.90
C ALA A 258 27.82 -15.98 20.07
N MET A 259 27.00 -15.83 21.13
CA MET A 259 26.99 -16.76 22.26
C MET A 259 26.55 -18.17 21.83
N LEU A 260 25.46 -18.29 21.07
CA LEU A 260 24.99 -19.58 20.55
C LEU A 260 26.02 -20.24 19.63
N PHE A 261 26.68 -19.46 18.78
CA PHE A 261 27.77 -19.94 17.92
C PHE A 261 28.96 -20.44 18.74
N ALA A 262 29.37 -19.71 19.79
CA ALA A 262 30.45 -20.13 20.67
C ALA A 262 30.14 -21.45 21.40
N ILE A 263 28.89 -21.61 21.88
CA ILE A 263 28.43 -22.87 22.51
C ILE A 263 28.46 -24.01 21.48
N PHE A 264 27.95 -23.78 20.27
CA PHE A 264 27.97 -24.78 19.19
C PHE A 264 29.41 -25.18 18.81
N ALA A 265 30.31 -24.20 18.69
CA ALA A 265 31.73 -24.45 18.41
C ALA A 265 32.37 -25.24 19.55
N LEU A 266 32.09 -24.94 20.82
CA LEU A 266 32.58 -25.70 21.96
C LEU A 266 32.09 -27.16 21.90
N MET A 267 30.80 -27.37 21.66
CA MET A 267 30.17 -28.70 21.61
C MET A 267 30.63 -29.55 20.43
N THR A 268 31.14 -28.95 19.36
CA THR A 268 31.59 -29.67 18.15
C THR A 268 33.11 -29.78 18.07
N VAL A 269 33.82 -28.67 18.21
CA VAL A 269 35.28 -28.60 18.06
C VAL A 269 35.99 -29.29 19.22
N VAL A 270 35.52 -29.17 20.46
CA VAL A 270 36.19 -29.81 21.61
C VAL A 270 36.13 -31.34 21.51
N PRO A 271 34.97 -31.99 21.28
CA PRO A 271 34.93 -33.44 21.10
C PRO A 271 35.73 -33.92 19.89
N LEU A 272 35.68 -33.22 18.77
CA LEU A 272 36.47 -33.56 17.57
C LEU A 272 37.97 -33.45 17.85
N TYR A 273 38.41 -32.41 18.55
CA TYR A 273 39.79 -32.26 18.97
C TYR A 273 40.23 -33.37 19.93
N LEU A 274 39.39 -33.72 20.91
CA LEU A 274 39.66 -34.82 21.84
C LEU A 274 39.74 -36.17 21.11
N LEU A 275 38.83 -36.43 20.16
CA LEU A 275 38.86 -37.63 19.31
C LEU A 275 40.14 -37.68 18.47
N TYR A 276 40.49 -36.58 17.81
CA TYR A 276 41.75 -36.47 17.05
C TYR A 276 42.98 -36.71 17.92
N ARG A 277 43.00 -36.14 19.14
CA ARG A 277 44.10 -36.35 20.09
C ARG A 277 44.17 -37.81 20.55
N CYS A 278 43.03 -38.45 20.80
CA CYS A 278 42.94 -39.87 21.18
C CYS A 278 43.42 -40.80 20.05
N THR A 279 43.02 -40.55 18.79
CA THR A 279 43.47 -41.37 17.65
C THR A 279 44.96 -41.20 17.37
N ARG A 280 45.48 -39.97 17.47
CA ARG A 280 46.92 -39.69 17.31
C ARG A 280 47.76 -40.33 18.41
N ARG A 281 47.30 -40.30 19.67
CA ARG A 281 48.01 -40.94 20.80
C ARG A 281 48.05 -42.47 20.63
N ARG A 282 46.93 -43.10 20.27
CA ARG A 282 46.89 -44.54 19.95
C ARG A 282 47.84 -44.91 18.81
N SER A 283 47.93 -44.09 17.77
CA SER A 283 48.85 -44.31 16.65
C SER A 283 50.33 -44.18 17.04
N PHE A 284 50.65 -43.38 18.06
CA PHE A 284 52.00 -43.29 18.62
C PHE A 284 52.33 -44.50 19.51
N ASP A 285 51.39 -44.93 20.35
CA ASP A 285 51.57 -46.08 21.24
C ASP A 285 51.70 -47.41 20.46
N THR A 286 51.03 -47.56 19.31
CA THR A 286 51.21 -48.74 18.45
C THR A 286 52.56 -48.78 17.74
N LYS A 287 53.24 -47.64 17.56
CA LYS A 287 54.59 -47.57 16.97
C LYS A 287 55.72 -47.85 17.98
N LEU A 288 55.43 -47.86 19.29
CA LEU A 288 56.41 -48.01 20.36
C LEU A 288 56.41 -49.40 21.03
N LYS A 289 55.60 -50.36 20.56
CA LYS A 289 55.72 -51.76 21.03
C LYS A 289 56.97 -52.40 20.41
N PRO A 290 58.00 -52.80 21.20
CA PRO A 290 59.12 -53.56 20.69
C PRO A 290 58.69 -55.01 20.39
N GLN A 291 59.28 -55.61 19.36
CA GLN A 291 59.24 -57.06 19.11
C GLN A 291 60.04 -57.83 20.15
#